data_AF-A0A936D3T6-F1
#
_entry.id   AF-A0A936D3T6-F1
#
_cell.length_a   1.000
_cell.length_b   1.000
_cell.length_c   1.000
_cell.angle_alpha   90.00
_cell.angle_beta   90.00
_cell.angle_gamma   90.00
#
_symmetry.space_group_name_H-M   'P 1'
#
loop_
_entity.id
_entity.type
_entity.pdbx_description
1 polymer ?
#
loop_
_entity_poly.entity_id
_entity_poly.type
_entity_poly.pdbx_seq_one_letter_code
_entity_poly.pdbx_strand_id
1 'polypeptide(L)'
;MTSFGKLAFLSLFGLGGAVVFSSGCGTDTGTSYYCDQNGCYTCDGFGCATVPTPSKPACRNATACGPDAVCTTVGCAQKCTTDAACPRGEVCKTGVCVAPTTQTPPKTQECLDKTDCAGTAACVSGLCKACGGTNGPCPCATATDCSGSEVCIAGSCTPKSATCTFSSECGANQVCADGQCLAECDAQRACGAGFTCDRGACRPSGTGGPACSAEVPCPQGSLCVGGACAPQCTQDAQCGDGKYCNQGACAVDTRPKPNCTSDAQCQGGANPRVCRDGFCKYTCQDDQTCRTIDSRIGYCAADKVCRTQQEANPECRDSAQCGQGKICVDNQCR
;
A
#
# COMPACT_ATOMS: atom_id res chain seq x y z
N MET A 1 -39.13 -44.57 -21.71
CA MET A 1 -38.44 -45.50 -22.63
C MET A 1 -37.20 -46.00 -21.87
N THR A 2 -37.28 -46.98 -20.96
CA THR A 2 -37.24 -48.45 -21.22
C THR A 2 -36.33 -48.75 -22.42
N SER A 3 -35.24 -49.53 -22.34
CA SER A 3 -35.08 -50.82 -21.68
C SER A 3 -33.62 -51.31 -21.70
N PHE A 4 -33.22 -52.01 -20.62
CA PHE A 4 -32.36 -53.21 -20.47
C PHE A 4 -31.77 -53.88 -21.73
N GLY A 5 -30.59 -54.54 -21.72
CA GLY A 5 -29.69 -54.95 -20.63
C GLY A 5 -28.80 -56.15 -21.02
N LYS A 6 -28.07 -56.68 -20.01
CA LYS A 6 -27.32 -57.96 -19.90
C LYS A 6 -25.79 -57.89 -20.01
N LEU A 7 -25.14 -57.77 -18.87
CA LEU A 7 -23.95 -58.58 -18.55
C LEU A 7 -24.24 -59.38 -17.29
N ALA A 8 -24.14 -60.69 -17.41
CA ALA A 8 -24.15 -61.66 -16.31
C ALA A 8 -22.72 -62.14 -16.12
N PHE A 9 -22.14 -61.98 -14.93
CA PHE A 9 -21.02 -62.80 -14.48
C PHE A 9 -21.06 -62.99 -12.96
N LEU A 10 -21.52 -64.17 -12.59
CA LEU A 10 -21.06 -65.06 -11.52
C LEU A 10 -20.42 -64.42 -10.27
N SER A 11 -21.23 -64.46 -9.21
CA SER A 11 -20.84 -64.49 -7.81
C SER A 11 -19.92 -65.69 -7.50
N LEU A 12 -18.70 -65.41 -7.04
CA LEU A 12 -17.94 -66.34 -6.19
C LEU A 12 -17.89 -65.77 -4.77
N PHE A 13 -18.46 -66.52 -3.83
CA PHE A 13 -18.27 -66.36 -2.40
C PHE A 13 -16.80 -66.63 -2.06
N GLY A 14 -16.09 -65.61 -1.59
CA GLY A 14 -14.79 -65.74 -0.93
C GLY A 14 -14.89 -65.24 0.51
N LEU A 15 -15.15 -66.16 1.44
CA LEU A 15 -14.91 -65.95 2.86
C LEU A 15 -13.40 -65.93 3.08
N GLY A 16 -12.85 -64.83 3.59
CA GLY A 16 -11.44 -64.78 3.94
C GLY A 16 -10.97 -63.43 4.49
N GLY A 17 -10.97 -63.30 5.81
CA GLY A 17 -10.08 -62.40 6.54
C GLY A 17 -10.41 -60.92 6.50
N ALA A 18 -11.13 -60.45 7.52
CA ALA A 18 -11.01 -59.07 7.95
C ALA A 18 -9.55 -58.82 8.38
N VAL A 19 -8.75 -58.18 7.54
CA VAL A 19 -7.49 -57.57 7.97
C VAL A 19 -7.89 -56.30 8.70
N VAL A 20 -8.11 -56.44 10.00
CA VAL A 20 -8.14 -55.31 10.92
C VAL A 20 -6.71 -54.76 10.92
N PHE A 21 -6.49 -53.63 10.26
CA PHE A 21 -5.31 -52.82 10.54
C PHE A 21 -5.50 -52.23 11.95
N SER A 22 -5.23 -53.06 12.96
CA SER A 22 -4.84 -52.54 14.26
C SER A 22 -3.57 -51.74 14.01
N SER A 23 -3.66 -50.43 14.15
CA SER A 23 -2.53 -49.53 14.33
C SER A 23 -1.81 -49.92 15.62
N GLY A 24 -1.10 -51.05 15.56
CA GLY A 24 -0.13 -51.46 16.55
C GLY A 24 1.11 -50.60 16.35
N CYS A 25 1.57 -49.99 17.42
CA CYS A 25 2.91 -49.41 17.51
C CYS A 25 3.90 -50.47 17.00
N GLY A 26 4.55 -50.19 15.87
CA GLY A 26 5.55 -51.07 15.30
C GLY A 26 6.65 -51.35 16.32
N THR A 27 7.08 -52.60 16.40
CA THR A 27 8.18 -53.07 17.24
C THR A 27 9.56 -52.64 16.72
N ASP A 28 9.63 -51.54 15.97
CA ASP A 28 10.90 -50.95 15.58
C ASP A 28 11.47 -50.24 16.79
N THR A 29 12.59 -50.75 17.30
CA THR A 29 13.43 -50.08 18.32
C THR A 29 14.10 -48.81 17.80
N GLY A 30 13.60 -48.24 16.69
CA GLY A 30 14.13 -47.06 16.02
C GLY A 30 13.26 -45.85 16.28
N THR A 31 13.88 -44.71 16.56
CA THR A 31 13.20 -43.41 16.55
C THR A 31 12.67 -43.12 15.15
N SER A 32 11.35 -42.99 14.99
CA SER A 32 10.73 -42.58 13.72
C SER A 32 10.55 -41.05 13.68
N TYR A 33 10.67 -40.46 12.51
CA TYR A 33 10.46 -39.03 12.27
C TYR A 33 9.49 -38.84 11.12
N TYR A 34 8.48 -38.00 11.31
CA TYR A 34 7.56 -37.62 10.25
C TYR A 34 7.04 -36.20 10.47
N CYS A 35 6.49 -35.60 9.43
CA CYS A 35 5.76 -34.35 9.50
C CYS A 35 4.37 -34.51 8.89
N ASP A 36 3.40 -33.81 9.46
CA ASP A 36 2.05 -33.66 8.94
C ASP A 36 1.67 -32.18 8.85
N GLN A 37 0.40 -31.87 8.62
CA GLN A 37 -0.08 -30.49 8.50
C GLN A 37 -0.01 -29.68 9.81
N ASN A 38 0.04 -30.37 10.95
CA ASN A 38 0.04 -29.77 12.29
C ASN A 38 1.46 -29.59 12.84
N GLY A 39 2.44 -30.33 12.34
CA GLY A 39 3.84 -30.18 12.74
C GLY A 39 4.72 -31.37 12.38
N CYS A 40 5.95 -31.34 12.88
CA CYS A 40 6.87 -32.48 12.79
C CYS A 40 7.00 -33.16 14.14
N TYR A 41 7.11 -34.48 14.13
CA TYR A 41 7.15 -35.31 15.32
C TYR A 41 8.30 -36.31 15.25
N THR A 42 8.89 -36.56 16.41
CA THR A 42 9.79 -37.71 16.60
C THR A 42 9.10 -38.66 17.55
N CYS A 43 9.00 -39.93 17.17
CA CYS A 43 8.36 -40.94 17.99
C CYS A 43 9.37 -41.99 18.42
N ASP A 44 9.26 -42.37 19.68
CA ASP A 44 9.91 -43.54 20.25
C ASP A 44 8.86 -44.62 20.57
N GLY A 45 9.28 -45.72 21.17
CA GLY A 45 8.38 -46.80 21.59
C GLY A 45 7.36 -46.42 22.66
N PHE A 46 7.40 -45.19 23.20
CA PHE A 46 6.53 -44.69 24.26
C PHE A 46 5.59 -43.57 23.81
N GLY A 47 5.91 -42.85 22.74
CA GLY A 47 5.05 -41.81 22.17
C GLY A 47 5.76 -40.88 21.20
N CYS A 48 5.06 -39.82 20.78
CA CYS A 48 5.56 -38.82 19.84
C CYS A 48 5.71 -37.46 20.52
N ALA A 49 6.86 -36.81 20.31
CA ALA A 49 7.13 -35.45 20.74
C ALA A 49 7.27 -34.51 19.53
N THR A 50 6.78 -33.27 19.67
CA THR A 50 6.91 -32.25 18.63
C THR A 50 8.36 -31.83 18.45
N VAL A 51 8.80 -31.70 17.21
CA VAL A 51 10.10 -31.15 16.86
C VAL A 51 9.95 -29.66 16.57
N PRO A 52 10.62 -28.77 17.32
CA PRO A 52 10.52 -27.33 17.08
C PRO A 52 11.16 -26.95 15.74
N THR A 53 10.57 -25.98 15.06
CA THR A 53 11.12 -25.41 13.83
C THR A 53 12.35 -24.54 14.15
N PRO A 54 13.44 -24.65 13.39
CA PRO A 54 14.58 -23.76 13.54
C PRO A 54 14.17 -22.29 13.36
N SER A 55 14.72 -21.40 14.20
CA SER A 55 14.51 -19.96 14.04
C SER A 55 15.22 -19.46 12.78
N LYS A 56 14.49 -18.76 11.91
CA LYS A 56 15.06 -18.13 10.71
C LYS A 56 15.52 -16.71 11.02
N PRO A 57 16.79 -16.34 10.76
CA PRO A 57 17.24 -14.96 10.86
C PRO A 57 16.42 -14.06 9.95
N ALA A 58 16.03 -12.88 10.46
CA ALA A 58 15.43 -11.85 9.63
C ALA A 58 16.44 -11.39 8.57
N CYS A 59 15.94 -11.04 7.39
CA CYS A 59 16.76 -10.66 6.26
C CYS A 59 16.09 -9.52 5.50
N ARG A 60 16.94 -8.67 4.90
CA ARG A 60 16.49 -7.48 4.17
C ARG A 60 16.52 -7.70 2.66
N ASN A 61 17.48 -8.51 2.19
CA ASN A 61 17.66 -8.87 0.79
C ASN A 61 18.45 -10.19 0.69
N ALA A 62 18.69 -10.66 -0.54
CA ALA A 62 19.39 -11.93 -0.79
C ALA A 62 20.81 -11.99 -0.20
N THR A 63 21.53 -10.88 -0.07
CA THR A 63 22.89 -10.86 0.48
C THR A 63 22.94 -11.01 2.00
N ALA A 64 21.81 -10.82 2.69
CA ALA A 64 21.71 -10.99 4.13
C ALA A 64 21.69 -12.47 4.56
N CYS A 65 21.53 -13.40 3.61
CA CYS A 65 21.46 -14.84 3.88
C CYS A 65 22.72 -15.57 3.41
N GLY A 66 23.00 -16.73 4.02
CA GLY A 66 24.07 -17.62 3.57
C GLY A 66 23.82 -18.23 2.19
N PRO A 67 24.84 -18.87 1.58
CA PRO A 67 24.81 -19.31 0.17
C PRO A 67 23.64 -20.25 -0.20
N ASP A 68 23.17 -21.06 0.74
CA ASP A 68 22.09 -22.03 0.55
C ASP A 68 20.73 -21.54 1.05
N ALA A 69 20.61 -20.26 1.38
CA ALA A 69 19.37 -19.66 1.85
C ALA A 69 18.87 -18.57 0.90
N VAL A 70 17.55 -18.42 0.85
CA VAL A 70 16.83 -17.36 0.15
C VAL A 70 16.23 -16.45 1.20
N CYS A 71 16.37 -15.14 1.00
CA CYS A 71 15.66 -14.19 1.84
C CYS A 71 14.17 -14.23 1.48
N THR A 72 13.32 -14.50 2.47
CA THR A 72 11.86 -14.60 2.27
C THR A 72 11.11 -13.80 3.33
N THR A 73 9.78 -13.71 3.19
CA THR A 73 8.89 -13.10 4.18
C THR A 73 8.95 -13.75 5.57
N VAL A 74 9.52 -14.96 5.70
CA VAL A 74 9.73 -15.65 7.00
C VAL A 74 11.20 -15.64 7.45
N GLY A 75 12.06 -14.84 6.80
CA GLY A 75 13.50 -14.78 7.05
C GLY A 75 14.31 -15.60 6.04
N CYS A 76 15.58 -15.87 6.39
CA CYS A 76 16.47 -16.71 5.58
C CYS A 76 16.00 -18.17 5.60
N ALA A 77 15.36 -18.61 4.51
CA ALA A 77 14.88 -19.98 4.35
C ALA A 77 15.84 -20.79 3.49
N GLN A 78 16.23 -21.97 3.95
CA GLN A 78 17.12 -22.87 3.20
C GLN A 78 16.43 -23.36 1.91
N LYS A 79 17.17 -23.42 0.81
CA LYS A 79 16.69 -24.02 -0.45
C LYS A 79 16.54 -25.52 -0.30
N CYS A 80 15.55 -26.10 -0.94
CA CYS A 80 15.32 -27.55 -0.93
C CYS A 80 14.65 -28.02 -2.22
N THR A 81 14.78 -29.32 -2.49
CA THR A 81 14.04 -30.02 -3.54
C THR A 81 13.10 -31.09 -2.99
N THR A 82 13.35 -31.57 -1.77
CA THR A 82 12.56 -32.56 -1.04
C THR A 82 12.59 -32.27 0.45
N ASP A 83 11.65 -32.82 1.22
CA ASP A 83 11.58 -32.65 2.67
C ASP A 83 12.86 -33.13 3.39
N ALA A 84 13.53 -34.14 2.83
CA ALA A 84 14.78 -34.68 3.37
C ALA A 84 15.96 -33.68 3.29
N ALA A 85 15.87 -32.68 2.41
CA ALA A 85 16.88 -31.62 2.32
C ALA A 85 16.69 -30.53 3.38
N CYS A 86 15.62 -30.58 4.18
CA CYS A 86 15.33 -29.60 5.21
C CYS A 86 15.83 -30.02 6.59
N PRO A 87 16.21 -29.05 7.45
CA PRO A 87 16.48 -29.35 8.84
C PRO A 87 15.25 -29.93 9.53
N ARG A 88 15.47 -30.75 10.57
CA ARG A 88 14.36 -31.34 11.32
C ARG A 88 13.44 -30.25 11.88
N GLY A 89 12.14 -30.49 11.81
CA GLY A 89 11.11 -29.50 12.13
C GLY A 89 10.50 -28.82 10.89
N GLU A 90 11.06 -29.02 9.70
CA GLU A 90 10.61 -28.36 8.46
C GLU A 90 10.30 -29.34 7.34
N VAL A 91 9.55 -28.85 6.36
CA VAL A 91 9.22 -29.52 5.09
C VAL A 91 9.55 -28.59 3.92
N CYS A 92 9.77 -29.17 2.74
CA CYS A 92 10.08 -28.44 1.54
C CYS A 92 8.80 -27.98 0.86
N LYS A 93 8.45 -26.69 1.01
CA LYS A 93 7.34 -26.08 0.28
C LYS A 93 7.88 -25.06 -0.70
N THR A 94 7.46 -25.18 -1.97
CA THR A 94 7.81 -24.22 -3.04
C THR A 94 9.33 -23.96 -3.14
N GLY A 95 10.15 -25.00 -2.93
CA GLY A 95 11.61 -24.93 -3.04
C GLY A 95 12.36 -24.34 -1.84
N VAL A 96 11.67 -24.06 -0.73
CA VAL A 96 12.27 -23.57 0.52
C VAL A 96 11.78 -24.34 1.75
N CYS A 97 12.65 -24.47 2.76
CA CYS A 97 12.35 -25.15 4.01
C CYS A 97 11.52 -24.27 4.94
N VAL A 98 10.36 -24.76 5.34
CA VAL A 98 9.39 -24.04 6.19
C VAL A 98 8.72 -24.95 7.18
N ALA A 99 8.14 -24.36 8.22
CA ALA A 99 7.27 -25.07 9.15
C ALA A 99 6.09 -25.71 8.39
N PRO A 100 5.68 -26.95 8.70
CA PRO A 100 4.53 -27.59 8.06
C PRO A 100 3.23 -26.80 8.20
N THR A 101 3.09 -26.08 9.31
CA THR A 101 1.95 -25.20 9.63
C THR A 101 1.92 -23.90 8.82
N THR A 102 2.96 -23.62 8.03
CA THR A 102 3.02 -22.45 7.15
C THR A 102 1.96 -22.59 6.06
N GLN A 103 0.88 -21.83 6.17
CA GLN A 103 -0.25 -21.85 5.23
C GLN A 103 0.01 -21.01 3.98
N THR A 104 0.70 -19.87 4.13
CA THR A 104 1.04 -19.00 3.01
C THR A 104 2.46 -19.30 2.54
N PRO A 105 2.68 -19.69 1.27
CA PRO A 105 4.02 -19.87 0.73
C PRO A 105 4.88 -18.62 0.96
N PRO A 106 6.09 -18.75 1.56
CA PRO A 106 6.97 -17.61 1.70
C PRO A 106 7.29 -17.02 0.33
N LYS A 107 7.22 -15.70 0.23
CA LYS A 107 7.63 -15.00 -0.98
C LYS A 107 9.07 -14.55 -0.83
N THR A 108 9.80 -14.52 -1.94
CA THR A 108 11.15 -13.93 -1.99
C THR A 108 11.10 -12.48 -1.55
N GLN A 109 12.11 -12.07 -0.78
CA GLN A 109 12.28 -10.72 -0.26
C GLN A 109 13.60 -10.13 -0.77
N GLU A 110 13.52 -9.03 -1.50
CA GLU A 110 14.63 -8.26 -2.06
C GLU A 110 14.86 -6.93 -1.34
N CYS A 111 13.85 -6.40 -0.66
CA CYS A 111 13.90 -5.08 0.00
C CYS A 111 12.95 -5.01 1.18
N LEU A 112 13.21 -4.18 2.20
CA LEU A 112 12.23 -3.80 3.22
C LEU A 112 11.67 -2.40 3.00
N ASP A 113 12.46 -1.52 2.42
CA ASP A 113 12.06 -0.15 2.07
C ASP A 113 12.78 0.33 0.81
N LYS A 114 12.47 1.56 0.36
CA LYS A 114 13.02 2.14 -0.88
C LYS A 114 14.55 2.15 -0.94
N THR A 115 15.25 2.22 0.19
CA THR A 115 16.71 2.36 0.22
C THR A 115 17.45 1.08 -0.17
N ASP A 116 16.77 -0.06 -0.16
CA ASP A 116 17.29 -1.33 -0.67
C ASP A 116 17.33 -1.41 -2.20
N CYS A 117 16.53 -0.57 -2.86
CA CYS A 117 16.34 -0.63 -4.29
C CYS A 117 17.16 0.45 -4.99
N ALA A 118 17.97 0.04 -5.97
CA ALA A 118 18.78 0.94 -6.78
C ALA A 118 17.91 1.82 -7.71
N GLY A 119 18.42 3.01 -8.04
CA GLY A 119 17.77 3.93 -8.98
C GLY A 119 16.37 4.35 -8.52
N THR A 120 15.43 4.42 -9.46
CA THR A 120 14.03 4.83 -9.22
C THR A 120 13.13 3.68 -8.75
N ALA A 121 13.65 2.46 -8.63
CA ALA A 121 12.84 1.31 -8.22
C ALA A 121 12.36 1.48 -6.77
N ALA A 122 11.09 1.19 -6.50
CA ALA A 122 10.51 1.19 -5.16
C ALA A 122 10.43 -0.22 -4.59
N CYS A 123 10.40 -0.31 -3.26
CA CYS A 123 10.15 -1.57 -2.60
C CYS A 123 8.64 -1.82 -2.55
N VAL A 124 8.17 -2.76 -3.37
CA VAL A 124 6.73 -3.03 -3.51
C VAL A 124 6.46 -4.48 -3.14
N SER A 125 5.81 -4.68 -1.98
CA SER A 125 5.53 -6.02 -1.45
C SER A 125 6.79 -6.89 -1.31
N GLY A 126 7.90 -6.28 -0.91
CA GLY A 126 9.18 -6.97 -0.69
C GLY A 126 10.03 -7.22 -1.93
N LEU A 127 9.62 -6.72 -3.10
CA LEU A 127 10.40 -6.83 -4.35
C LEU A 127 10.81 -5.45 -4.86
N CYS A 128 12.01 -5.32 -5.41
CA CYS A 128 12.44 -4.07 -6.03
C CYS A 128 11.81 -3.96 -7.42
N LYS A 129 10.74 -3.17 -7.52
CA LYS A 129 10.03 -2.96 -8.78
C LYS A 129 10.43 -1.64 -9.40
N ALA A 130 10.82 -1.71 -10.67
CA ALA A 130 11.00 -0.50 -11.47
C ALA A 130 9.68 0.26 -11.55
N CYS A 131 9.71 1.50 -11.09
CA CYS A 131 8.62 2.46 -11.15
C CYS A 131 9.23 3.86 -11.34
N GLY A 132 8.38 4.87 -11.47
CA GLY A 132 8.77 6.21 -11.86
C GLY A 132 9.02 6.33 -13.37
N GLY A 133 8.88 7.54 -13.89
CA GLY A 133 9.11 7.83 -15.31
C GLY A 133 8.24 6.96 -16.21
N THR A 134 8.80 6.28 -17.21
CA THR A 134 8.02 5.47 -18.17
C THR A 134 7.31 4.26 -17.57
N ASN A 135 7.62 3.89 -16.32
CA ASN A 135 7.00 2.76 -15.62
C ASN A 135 5.76 3.14 -14.80
N GLY A 136 5.42 4.44 -14.74
CA GLY A 136 4.28 4.92 -13.97
C GLY A 136 4.60 5.17 -12.50
N PRO A 137 3.66 5.76 -11.74
CA PRO A 137 3.87 6.11 -10.35
C PRO A 137 4.19 4.89 -9.48
N CYS A 138 5.16 5.07 -8.59
CA CYS A 138 5.52 4.04 -7.62
C CYS A 138 4.35 3.77 -6.66
N PRO A 139 3.88 2.51 -6.56
CA PRO A 139 2.84 2.17 -5.60
C PRO A 139 3.42 2.17 -4.19
N CYS A 140 2.59 2.53 -3.21
CA CYS A 140 2.98 2.60 -1.82
C CYS A 140 1.82 2.26 -0.90
N ALA A 141 2.13 1.79 0.31
CA ALA A 141 1.22 1.67 1.43
C ALA A 141 1.57 2.70 2.52
N THR A 142 2.84 3.04 2.67
CA THR A 142 3.33 4.03 3.63
C THR A 142 4.36 4.96 3.00
N ALA A 143 4.68 6.05 3.69
CA ALA A 143 5.69 7.00 3.21
C ALA A 143 7.10 6.39 3.07
N THR A 144 7.42 5.29 3.77
CA THR A 144 8.73 4.61 3.68
C THR A 144 8.92 3.83 2.38
N ASP A 145 7.83 3.55 1.68
CA ASP A 145 7.86 2.90 0.36
C ASP A 145 8.31 3.88 -0.74
N CYS A 146 8.18 5.18 -0.46
CA CYS A 146 8.49 6.27 -1.36
C CYS A 146 9.91 6.83 -1.13
N SER A 147 10.42 7.61 -2.09
CA SER A 147 11.65 8.35 -1.86
C SER A 147 11.48 9.41 -0.77
N GLY A 148 12.57 9.89 -0.16
CA GLY A 148 12.50 10.85 0.95
C GLY A 148 11.85 12.20 0.60
N SER A 149 11.78 12.56 -0.69
CA SER A 149 11.11 13.78 -1.19
C SER A 149 9.63 13.57 -1.52
N GLU A 150 9.11 12.37 -1.32
CA GLU A 150 7.75 11.97 -1.66
C GLU A 150 6.99 11.50 -0.42
N VAL A 151 5.68 11.40 -0.57
CA VAL A 151 4.74 10.87 0.42
C VAL A 151 3.78 9.92 -0.27
N CYS A 152 3.27 8.95 0.48
CA CYS A 152 2.30 8.02 -0.05
C CYS A 152 0.90 8.62 0.02
N ILE A 153 0.32 8.94 -1.13
CA ILE A 153 -1.01 9.55 -1.23
C ILE A 153 -1.86 8.69 -2.15
N ALA A 154 -3.01 8.23 -1.64
CA ALA A 154 -3.93 7.36 -2.38
C ALA A 154 -3.23 6.14 -3.05
N GLY A 155 -2.23 5.56 -2.37
CA GLY A 155 -1.48 4.40 -2.84
C GLY A 155 -0.42 4.68 -3.92
N SER A 156 -0.13 5.95 -4.20
CA SER A 156 0.92 6.37 -5.15
C SER A 156 1.89 7.36 -4.51
N CYS A 157 3.18 7.15 -4.72
CA CYS A 157 4.21 8.10 -4.31
C CYS A 157 4.02 9.42 -5.06
N THR A 158 3.83 10.48 -4.29
CA THR A 158 3.57 11.83 -4.79
C THR A 158 4.62 12.78 -4.24
N PRO A 159 5.21 13.67 -5.05
CA PRO A 159 6.15 14.68 -4.55
C PRO A 159 5.52 15.51 -3.43
N LYS A 160 6.27 15.80 -2.37
CA LYS A 160 5.78 16.66 -1.26
C LYS A 160 5.35 18.05 -1.73
N SER A 161 5.98 18.58 -2.78
CA SER A 161 5.59 19.85 -3.40
C SER A 161 4.24 19.81 -4.14
N ALA A 162 3.74 18.61 -4.43
CA ALA A 162 2.47 18.37 -5.10
C ALA A 162 1.34 18.04 -4.11
N THR A 163 1.58 18.18 -2.80
CA THR A 163 0.59 17.93 -1.74
C THR A 163 0.23 19.20 -0.99
N CYS A 164 -1.02 19.32 -0.58
CA CYS A 164 -1.47 20.42 0.28
C CYS A 164 -1.31 20.07 1.77
N THR A 165 -1.17 21.10 2.60
CA THR A 165 -1.31 21.02 4.06
C THR A 165 -2.55 21.77 4.55
N PHE A 166 -2.96 22.81 3.82
CA PHE A 166 -4.04 23.71 4.20
C PHE A 166 -5.02 23.93 3.04
N SER A 167 -6.32 24.03 3.30
CA SER A 167 -7.33 24.23 2.25
C SER A 167 -7.13 25.54 1.47
N SER A 168 -6.57 26.57 2.11
CA SER A 168 -6.21 27.82 1.45
C SER A 168 -5.10 27.70 0.38
N GLU A 169 -4.49 26.52 0.22
CA GLU A 169 -3.50 26.21 -0.83
C GLU A 169 -4.14 25.65 -2.11
N CYS A 170 -5.40 25.21 -2.03
CA CYS A 170 -6.07 24.46 -3.09
C CYS A 170 -6.82 25.33 -4.09
N GLY A 171 -7.04 26.60 -3.75
CA GLY A 171 -7.88 27.51 -4.53
C GLY A 171 -9.36 27.41 -4.16
N ALA A 172 -10.19 28.15 -4.88
CA ALA A 172 -11.60 28.31 -4.53
C ALA A 172 -12.39 26.99 -4.62
N ASN A 173 -13.29 26.76 -3.66
CA ASN A 173 -14.17 25.57 -3.56
C ASN A 173 -13.43 24.22 -3.44
N GLN A 174 -12.16 24.24 -3.02
CA GLN A 174 -11.38 23.04 -2.76
C GLN A 174 -10.93 23.00 -1.30
N VAL A 175 -10.95 21.80 -0.72
CA VAL A 175 -10.41 21.50 0.61
C VAL A 175 -9.16 20.67 0.48
N CYS A 176 -8.24 20.84 1.42
CA CYS A 176 -7.12 19.93 1.54
C CYS A 176 -7.57 18.67 2.27
N ALA A 177 -7.58 17.54 1.57
CA ALA A 177 -7.99 16.25 2.10
C ALA A 177 -6.87 15.23 1.86
N ASP A 178 -6.21 14.81 2.94
CA ASP A 178 -5.14 13.83 2.91
C ASP A 178 -4.03 14.16 1.91
N GLY A 179 -3.58 15.42 1.92
CA GLY A 179 -2.56 15.93 1.00
C GLY A 179 -3.08 16.26 -0.41
N GLN A 180 -4.36 16.06 -0.71
CA GLN A 180 -4.96 16.30 -2.02
C GLN A 180 -5.93 17.49 -2.01
N CYS A 181 -5.80 18.39 -2.98
CA CYS A 181 -6.77 19.44 -3.21
C CYS A 181 -8.00 18.90 -3.95
N LEU A 182 -9.06 18.63 -3.19
CA LEU A 182 -10.29 18.04 -3.69
C LEU A 182 -11.44 19.03 -3.59
N ALA A 183 -12.42 18.93 -4.49
CA ALA A 183 -13.64 19.73 -4.34
C ALA A 183 -14.34 19.39 -3.02
N GLU A 184 -14.87 20.40 -2.34
CA GLU A 184 -15.65 20.18 -1.12
C GLU A 184 -17.03 19.60 -1.45
N CYS A 185 -17.57 18.79 -0.54
CA CYS A 185 -18.92 18.25 -0.65
C CYS A 185 -19.63 18.17 0.69
N ASP A 186 -20.96 18.22 0.62
CA ASP A 186 -21.85 18.06 1.76
C ASP A 186 -23.25 17.61 1.26
N ALA A 187 -24.27 17.69 2.12
CA ALA A 187 -25.63 17.28 1.75
C ALA A 187 -26.27 18.22 0.70
N GLN A 188 -25.72 19.40 0.47
CA GLN A 188 -26.21 20.44 -0.43
C GLN A 188 -25.31 20.61 -1.66
N ARG A 189 -24.04 20.21 -1.58
CA ARG A 189 -23.04 20.26 -2.64
C ARG A 189 -22.59 18.84 -2.97
N ALA A 190 -23.24 18.27 -3.99
CA ALA A 190 -22.86 16.98 -4.54
C ALA A 190 -21.53 17.06 -5.32
N CYS A 191 -20.80 15.95 -5.32
CA CYS A 191 -19.63 15.80 -6.17
C CYS A 191 -19.99 15.72 -7.65
N GLY A 192 -19.06 16.18 -8.51
CA GLY A 192 -19.18 16.01 -9.95
C GLY A 192 -19.20 14.54 -10.36
N ALA A 193 -19.61 14.28 -11.62
CA ALA A 193 -19.66 12.92 -12.16
C ALA A 193 -18.29 12.21 -12.02
N GLY A 194 -18.32 10.96 -11.56
CA GLY A 194 -17.11 10.17 -11.29
C GLY A 194 -16.45 10.44 -9.94
N PHE A 195 -17.06 11.24 -9.05
CA PHE A 195 -16.56 11.52 -7.70
C PHE A 195 -17.64 11.22 -6.65
N THR A 196 -17.19 10.71 -5.50
CA THR A 196 -18.03 10.35 -4.36
C THR A 196 -17.60 11.23 -3.19
N CYS A 197 -18.60 11.72 -2.46
CA CYS A 197 -18.31 12.49 -1.26
C CYS A 197 -17.80 11.55 -0.16
N ASP A 198 -16.53 11.71 0.19
CA ASP A 198 -15.91 11.01 1.30
C ASP A 198 -15.52 12.04 2.36
N ARG A 199 -16.26 12.05 3.48
CA ARG A 199 -16.02 12.90 4.66
C ARG A 199 -15.82 14.40 4.35
N GLY A 200 -16.55 14.89 3.36
CA GLY A 200 -16.55 16.31 2.98
C GLY A 200 -15.59 16.67 1.84
N ALA A 201 -14.92 15.69 1.25
CA ALA A 201 -14.08 15.87 0.06
C ALA A 201 -14.52 14.93 -1.08
N CYS A 202 -14.58 15.45 -2.29
CA CYS A 202 -14.91 14.68 -3.49
C CYS A 202 -13.71 13.86 -3.94
N ARG A 203 -13.73 12.56 -3.60
CA ARG A 203 -12.73 11.60 -4.05
C ARG A 203 -13.19 10.90 -5.33
N PRO A 204 -12.28 10.58 -6.27
CA PRO A 204 -12.64 9.79 -7.45
C PRO A 204 -13.38 8.50 -7.04
N SER A 205 -14.54 8.23 -7.63
CA SER A 205 -15.42 7.08 -7.33
C SER A 205 -14.94 5.78 -7.97
N GLY A 206 -13.67 5.74 -8.34
CA GLY A 206 -13.13 4.75 -9.25
C GLY A 206 -11.95 5.32 -9.99
N THR A 207 -11.25 4.41 -10.61
CA THR A 207 -10.08 4.65 -11.41
C THR A 207 -10.56 5.07 -12.80
N GLY A 208 -10.39 6.34 -13.20
CA GLY A 208 -11.04 6.97 -14.36
C GLY A 208 -10.73 6.39 -15.76
N GLY A 209 -10.32 5.13 -15.87
CA GLY A 209 -10.13 4.36 -17.09
C GLY A 209 -10.49 2.88 -16.92
N PRO A 210 -10.35 2.06 -17.98
CA PRO A 210 -10.60 0.62 -17.92
C PRO A 210 -9.79 -0.05 -16.80
N ALA A 211 -10.41 -0.99 -16.10
CA ALA A 211 -9.73 -1.80 -15.10
C ALA A 211 -8.58 -2.60 -15.73
N CYS A 212 -7.49 -2.76 -14.99
CA CYS A 212 -6.32 -3.49 -15.44
C CYS A 212 -5.70 -4.32 -14.32
N SER A 213 -5.00 -5.38 -14.73
CA SER A 213 -4.21 -6.26 -13.86
C SER A 213 -3.01 -6.80 -14.64
N ALA A 214 -2.26 -7.73 -14.03
CA ALA A 214 -1.21 -8.44 -14.76
C ALA A 214 -1.77 -9.30 -15.91
N GLU A 215 -2.99 -9.82 -15.75
CA GLU A 215 -3.69 -10.67 -16.71
C GLU A 215 -4.50 -9.85 -17.73
N VAL A 216 -4.91 -8.64 -17.36
CA VAL A 216 -5.66 -7.71 -18.23
C VAL A 216 -4.84 -6.43 -18.39
N PRO A 217 -3.86 -6.41 -19.31
CA PRO A 217 -3.00 -5.25 -19.49
C PRO A 217 -3.75 -4.10 -20.15
N CYS A 218 -3.24 -2.89 -19.93
CA CYS A 218 -3.76 -1.70 -20.58
C CYS A 218 -3.47 -1.67 -22.08
N PRO A 219 -4.31 -0.98 -22.88
CA PRO A 219 -4.02 -0.75 -24.28
C PRO A 219 -2.71 0.03 -24.44
N GLN A 220 -2.12 -0.05 -25.64
CA GLN A 220 -0.86 0.64 -25.95
C GLN A 220 -0.96 2.13 -25.63
N GLY A 221 0.10 2.68 -25.00
CA GLY A 221 0.14 4.08 -24.59
C GLY A 221 -0.49 4.36 -23.22
N SER A 222 -0.87 3.34 -22.46
CA SER A 222 -1.42 3.48 -21.11
C SER A 222 -0.71 2.57 -20.10
N LEU A 223 -0.68 3.01 -18.84
CA LEU A 223 -0.08 2.30 -17.71
C LEU A 223 -1.17 1.86 -16.74
N CYS A 224 -0.97 0.69 -16.13
CA CYS A 224 -1.87 0.21 -15.09
C CYS A 224 -1.48 0.84 -13.75
N VAL A 225 -2.27 1.82 -13.29
CA VAL A 225 -2.05 2.58 -12.06
C VAL A 225 -3.23 2.37 -11.12
N GLY A 226 -2.97 1.82 -9.94
CA GLY A 226 -4.01 1.59 -8.94
C GLY A 226 -5.17 0.72 -9.43
N GLY A 227 -4.94 -0.13 -10.44
CA GLY A 227 -5.96 -1.00 -11.01
C GLY A 227 -6.76 -0.41 -12.18
N ALA A 228 -6.41 0.77 -12.72
CA ALA A 228 -6.85 1.15 -14.07
C ALA A 228 -5.79 1.75 -14.96
N CYS A 229 -6.14 1.73 -16.24
CA CYS A 229 -5.39 2.34 -17.30
C CYS A 229 -5.46 3.86 -17.24
N ALA A 230 -4.28 4.46 -17.08
CA ALA A 230 -4.04 5.88 -17.22
C ALA A 230 -3.15 6.13 -18.45
N PRO A 231 -3.43 7.15 -19.27
CA PRO A 231 -2.56 7.53 -20.38
C PRO A 231 -1.13 7.82 -19.91
N GLN A 232 -0.14 7.46 -20.73
CA GLN A 232 1.24 7.81 -20.49
C GLN A 232 1.50 9.30 -20.71
N CYS A 233 2.43 9.86 -19.97
CA CYS A 233 2.86 11.24 -20.10
C CYS A 233 4.34 11.42 -19.71
N THR A 234 4.89 12.56 -20.06
CA THR A 234 6.19 13.06 -19.60
C THR A 234 6.08 14.47 -19.01
N GLN A 235 4.99 15.17 -19.30
CA GLN A 235 4.66 16.52 -18.83
C GLN A 235 3.14 16.71 -18.75
N ASP A 236 2.70 17.63 -17.90
CA ASP A 236 1.28 17.85 -17.58
C ASP A 236 0.42 18.16 -18.81
N ALA A 237 0.95 18.92 -19.77
CA ALA A 237 0.22 19.34 -20.97
C ALA A 237 -0.30 18.17 -21.81
N GLN A 238 0.26 16.97 -21.68
CA GLN A 238 -0.19 15.77 -22.39
C GLN A 238 -1.48 15.17 -21.80
N CYS A 239 -1.80 15.51 -20.56
CA CYS A 239 -2.93 14.91 -19.84
C CYS A 239 -4.26 15.65 -20.06
N GLY A 240 -4.22 16.83 -20.68
CA GLY A 240 -5.39 17.69 -20.88
C GLY A 240 -5.83 18.38 -19.60
N ASP A 241 -6.95 19.10 -19.69
CA ASP A 241 -7.44 19.95 -18.61
C ASP A 241 -7.79 19.17 -17.34
N GLY A 242 -7.42 19.74 -16.19
CA GLY A 242 -7.70 19.17 -14.86
C GLY A 242 -6.90 17.91 -14.54
N LYS A 243 -5.84 17.61 -15.31
CA LYS A 243 -4.95 16.48 -15.09
C LYS A 243 -3.49 16.90 -15.15
N TYR A 244 -2.62 16.09 -14.55
CA TYR A 244 -1.18 16.31 -14.54
C TYR A 244 -0.43 15.00 -14.72
N CYS A 245 0.86 15.10 -15.02
CA CYS A 245 1.70 13.94 -15.17
C CYS A 245 2.31 13.54 -13.84
N ASN A 246 1.78 12.47 -13.23
CA ASN A 246 2.39 11.88 -12.05
C ASN A 246 3.28 10.71 -12.46
N GLN A 247 4.60 10.94 -12.46
CA GLN A 247 5.60 9.89 -12.68
C GLN A 247 5.30 9.02 -13.92
N GLY A 248 4.88 9.63 -15.02
CA GLY A 248 4.66 8.96 -16.29
C GLY A 248 3.22 8.55 -16.61
N ALA A 249 2.30 8.71 -15.68
CA ALA A 249 0.87 8.45 -15.90
C ALA A 249 0.03 9.68 -15.59
N CYS A 250 -0.98 9.93 -16.43
CA CYS A 250 -1.91 11.03 -16.22
C CYS A 250 -2.84 10.77 -15.04
N ALA A 251 -2.84 11.68 -14.07
CA ALA A 251 -3.70 11.67 -12.89
C ALA A 251 -4.56 12.93 -12.82
N VAL A 252 -5.67 12.89 -12.08
CA VAL A 252 -6.45 14.09 -11.77
C VAL A 252 -5.55 15.08 -11.03
N ASP A 253 -5.58 16.35 -11.44
CA ASP A 253 -4.76 17.39 -10.80
C ASP A 253 -5.36 17.79 -9.46
N THR A 254 -4.78 17.21 -8.40
CA THR A 254 -5.11 17.52 -7.00
C THR A 254 -4.00 18.33 -6.33
N ARG A 255 -3.13 18.98 -7.11
CA ARG A 255 -1.99 19.69 -6.56
C ARG A 255 -2.41 21.04 -5.99
N PRO A 256 -1.68 21.56 -4.99
CA PRO A 256 -1.80 22.96 -4.59
C PRO A 256 -1.58 23.90 -5.77
N LYS A 257 -2.10 25.12 -5.68
CA LYS A 257 -1.98 26.16 -6.71
C LYS A 257 -1.15 27.36 -6.21
N PRO A 258 0.18 27.23 -6.07
CA PRO A 258 1.05 28.33 -5.68
C PRO A 258 0.81 29.57 -6.56
N ASN A 259 0.83 30.75 -5.94
CA ASN A 259 0.65 32.04 -6.60
C ASN A 259 1.76 33.06 -6.30
N CYS A 260 2.81 32.65 -5.59
CA CYS A 260 4.01 33.45 -5.38
C CYS A 260 5.26 32.57 -5.26
N THR A 261 6.41 33.17 -5.52
CA THR A 261 7.75 32.64 -5.22
C THR A 261 8.54 33.58 -4.31
N SER A 262 8.02 34.79 -4.07
CA SER A 262 8.62 35.83 -3.23
C SER A 262 7.55 36.79 -2.71
N ASP A 263 7.87 37.52 -1.64
CA ASP A 263 6.96 38.49 -1.01
C ASP A 263 6.57 39.63 -1.96
N ALA A 264 7.45 39.99 -2.89
CA ALA A 264 7.21 41.06 -3.86
C ALA A 264 6.02 40.80 -4.80
N GLN A 265 5.66 39.52 -5.02
CA GLN A 265 4.48 39.15 -5.82
C GLN A 265 3.18 39.25 -5.02
N CYS A 266 3.27 39.32 -3.69
CA CYS A 266 2.13 39.40 -2.80
C CYS A 266 1.73 40.86 -2.60
N GLN A 267 0.93 41.39 -3.54
CA GLN A 267 0.35 42.72 -3.43
C GLN A 267 -0.47 42.86 -2.13
N GLY A 268 -0.06 43.77 -1.23
CA GLY A 268 -0.67 43.94 0.09
C GLY A 268 -1.43 45.25 0.32
N GLY A 269 -1.13 46.33 -0.42
CA GLY A 269 -1.73 47.64 -0.13
C GLY A 269 -1.57 48.03 1.35
N ALA A 270 -2.67 48.39 2.01
CA ALA A 270 -2.70 48.72 3.44
C ALA A 270 -2.46 47.51 4.37
N ASN A 271 -2.68 46.28 3.88
CA ASN A 271 -2.54 45.04 4.65
C ASN A 271 -1.35 44.23 4.12
N PRO A 272 -0.19 44.25 4.80
CA PRO A 272 1.01 43.58 4.31
C PRO A 272 0.76 42.08 4.06
N ARG A 273 1.33 41.58 2.96
CA ARG A 273 1.29 40.16 2.59
C ARG A 273 2.69 39.63 2.39
N VAL A 274 2.83 38.33 2.59
CA VAL A 274 4.10 37.63 2.53
C VAL A 274 3.89 36.29 1.84
N CYS A 275 4.89 35.84 1.09
CA CYS A 275 4.86 34.54 0.46
C CYS A 275 5.26 33.47 1.48
N ARG A 276 4.37 32.50 1.71
CA ARG A 276 4.63 31.33 2.56
C ARG A 276 4.30 30.09 1.76
N ASP A 277 5.31 29.25 1.53
CA ASP A 277 5.19 27.97 0.85
C ASP A 277 4.50 28.07 -0.52
N GLY A 278 4.71 29.20 -1.21
CA GLY A 278 4.12 29.47 -2.52
C GLY A 278 2.76 30.19 -2.49
N PHE A 279 2.25 30.54 -1.30
CA PHE A 279 0.94 31.16 -1.13
C PHE A 279 1.05 32.53 -0.46
N CYS A 280 0.46 33.55 -1.07
CA CYS A 280 0.40 34.89 -0.48
C CYS A 280 -0.57 34.94 0.71
N LYS A 281 -0.03 35.08 1.91
CA LYS A 281 -0.81 35.21 3.16
C LYS A 281 -0.71 36.65 3.71
N TYR A 282 -1.77 37.13 4.36
CA TYR A 282 -1.72 38.39 5.09
C TYR A 282 -0.91 38.22 6.36
N THR A 283 -0.01 39.14 6.67
CA THR A 283 0.70 39.12 7.95
C THR A 283 -0.15 39.72 9.06
N CYS A 284 0.15 39.34 10.29
CA CYS A 284 -0.62 39.78 11.45
C CYS A 284 0.25 39.90 12.70
N GLN A 285 -0.18 40.75 13.62
CA GLN A 285 0.38 40.80 14.97
C GLN A 285 -0.48 39.99 15.95
N ASP A 286 -1.79 40.11 15.79
CA ASP A 286 -2.84 39.50 16.59
C ASP A 286 -4.05 39.10 15.72
N ASP A 287 -5.00 38.40 16.33
CA ASP A 287 -6.24 37.99 15.67
C ASP A 287 -7.07 39.18 15.19
N GLN A 288 -7.01 40.32 15.89
CA GLN A 288 -7.81 41.49 15.53
C GLN A 288 -7.41 42.03 14.17
N THR A 289 -6.10 42.05 13.88
CA THR A 289 -5.56 42.38 12.55
C THR A 289 -6.23 41.52 11.49
N CYS A 290 -6.29 40.20 11.70
CA CYS A 290 -6.88 39.28 10.75
C CYS A 290 -8.40 39.42 10.60
N ARG A 291 -9.13 39.60 11.72
CA ARG A 291 -10.59 39.80 11.70
C ARG A 291 -11.00 41.05 10.93
N THR A 292 -10.16 42.10 10.95
CA THR A 292 -10.41 43.33 10.18
C THR A 292 -10.19 43.17 8.68
N ILE A 293 -9.34 42.22 8.27
CA ILE A 293 -9.06 41.90 6.87
C ILE A 293 -10.18 41.02 6.31
N ASP A 294 -10.43 39.87 6.95
CA ASP A 294 -11.51 38.95 6.59
C ASP A 294 -11.79 38.01 7.77
N SER A 295 -13.04 38.03 8.24
CA SER A 295 -13.51 37.21 9.36
C SER A 295 -13.27 35.71 9.20
N ARG A 296 -13.18 35.19 7.96
CA ARG A 296 -12.94 33.76 7.68
C ARG A 296 -11.51 33.34 8.00
N ILE A 297 -10.57 34.26 7.93
CA ILE A 297 -9.15 34.04 8.26
C ILE A 297 -8.75 34.79 9.54
N GLY A 298 -9.70 34.97 10.46
CA GLY A 298 -9.59 35.84 11.63
C GLY A 298 -8.60 35.42 12.74
N TYR A 299 -7.71 34.48 12.48
CA TYR A 299 -6.76 33.96 13.47
C TYR A 299 -5.33 34.20 13.02
N CYS A 300 -4.53 34.81 13.91
CA CYS A 300 -3.12 35.03 13.67
C CYS A 300 -2.34 33.79 14.10
N ALA A 301 -1.92 32.98 13.12
CA ALA A 301 -1.20 31.76 13.38
C ALA A 301 0.22 32.03 13.93
N ALA A 302 0.87 30.98 14.46
CA ALA A 302 2.18 31.09 15.09
C ALA A 302 3.27 31.67 14.17
N ASP A 303 3.15 31.47 12.85
CA ASP A 303 4.02 32.01 11.82
C ASP A 303 3.68 33.46 11.37
N LYS A 304 2.82 34.14 12.13
CA LYS A 304 2.43 35.55 11.94
C LYS A 304 1.72 35.82 10.62
N VAL A 305 0.90 34.86 10.18
CA VAL A 305 -0.01 35.04 9.05
C VAL A 305 -1.45 34.70 9.42
N CYS A 306 -2.39 35.38 8.78
CA CYS A 306 -3.82 35.17 8.96
C CYS A 306 -4.27 33.84 8.35
N ARG A 307 -5.03 33.07 9.11
CA ARG A 307 -5.52 31.73 8.77
C ARG A 307 -6.93 31.50 9.30
N THR A 308 -7.61 30.48 8.77
CA THR A 308 -8.86 30.00 9.37
C THR A 308 -8.59 29.43 10.78
N GLN A 309 -9.65 29.22 11.57
CA GLN A 309 -9.51 28.60 12.90
C GLN A 309 -8.80 27.23 12.81
N GLN A 310 -9.20 26.42 11.82
CA GLN A 310 -8.69 25.07 11.58
C GLN A 310 -7.23 25.09 11.13
N GLU A 311 -6.82 26.04 10.29
CA GLU A 311 -5.45 26.14 9.82
C GLU A 311 -4.49 26.76 10.86
N ALA A 312 -5.02 27.63 11.74
CA ALA A 312 -4.27 28.20 12.87
C ALA A 312 -4.10 27.20 14.02
N ASN A 313 -5.12 26.36 14.24
CA ASN A 313 -5.16 25.36 15.31
C ASN A 313 -5.55 23.97 14.74
N PRO A 314 -4.66 23.34 13.95
CA PRO A 314 -4.97 22.09 13.26
C PRO A 314 -5.08 20.92 14.22
N GLU A 315 -6.11 20.09 14.07
CA GLU A 315 -6.17 18.75 14.68
C GLU A 315 -5.23 17.78 13.97
N CYS A 316 -5.05 17.98 12.66
CA CYS A 316 -4.18 17.17 11.81
C CYS A 316 -3.58 17.99 10.66
N ARG A 317 -2.47 17.48 10.12
CA ARG A 317 -1.78 17.90 8.90
C ARG A 317 -1.71 16.77 7.88
N ASP A 318 -1.81 15.54 8.36
CA ASP A 318 -1.91 14.32 7.57
C ASP A 318 -2.85 13.33 8.28
N SER A 319 -3.30 12.29 7.58
CA SER A 319 -4.21 11.29 8.15
C SER A 319 -3.53 10.35 9.16
N ALA A 320 -2.19 10.32 9.25
CA ALA A 320 -1.50 9.51 10.25
C ALA A 320 -1.64 10.11 11.67
N GLN A 321 -1.91 11.41 11.77
CA GLN A 321 -2.26 12.07 13.04
C GLN A 321 -3.71 11.79 13.47
N CYS A 322 -4.53 11.24 12.57
CA CYS A 322 -5.90 10.88 12.88
C CYS A 322 -5.99 9.44 13.43
N GLY A 323 -6.91 9.23 14.37
CA GLY A 323 -7.21 7.90 14.89
C GLY A 323 -7.77 6.95 13.82
N GLN A 324 -7.92 5.67 14.15
CA GLN A 324 -8.34 4.65 13.17
C GLN A 324 -9.63 5.02 12.43
N GLY A 325 -9.60 4.84 11.10
CA GLY A 325 -10.76 5.07 10.23
C GLY A 325 -11.07 6.53 9.93
N LYS A 326 -10.26 7.48 10.41
CA LYS A 326 -10.39 8.90 10.11
C LYS A 326 -9.35 9.36 9.10
N ILE A 327 -9.66 10.42 8.37
CA ILE A 327 -8.73 11.11 7.47
C ILE A 327 -8.64 12.58 7.82
N CYS A 328 -7.52 13.20 7.45
CA CYS A 328 -7.35 14.63 7.64
C CYS A 328 -8.02 15.42 6.49
N VAL A 329 -9.11 16.12 6.79
CA VAL A 329 -9.83 16.98 5.84
C VAL A 329 -9.97 18.37 6.46
N ASP A 330 -9.45 19.39 5.78
CA ASP A 330 -9.47 20.78 6.25
C ASP A 330 -8.88 20.92 7.68
N ASN A 331 -7.76 20.22 7.91
CA ASN A 331 -7.05 20.14 9.19
C ASN A 331 -7.88 19.61 10.38
N GLN A 332 -8.98 18.91 10.08
CA GLN A 332 -9.84 18.23 11.06
C GLN A 332 -9.81 16.72 10.81
N CYS A 333 -9.83 15.92 11.89
CA CYS A 333 -9.91 14.48 11.77
C CYS A 333 -11.38 14.03 11.62
N ARG A 334 -11.75 13.73 10.37
CA ARG A 334 -13.12 13.33 9.97
C ARG A 334 -13.24 11.83 9.74
#